data_AF-A0A1Y1Q649-F1
#
_entry.id   AF-A0A1Y1Q649-F1
#
_cell.length_a   1.000
_cell.length_b   1.000
_cell.length_c   1.000
_cell.angle_alpha   90.00
_cell.angle_beta   90.00
_cell.angle_gamma   90.00
#
_symmetry.space_group_name_H-M   'P 1'
#
loop_
_entity.id
_entity.type
_entity.pdbx_description
1 polymer ?
#
loop_
_entity_poly.entity_id
_entity_poly.type
_entity_poly.pdbx_seq_one_letter_code
_entity_poly.pdbx_strand_id
1 'polypeptide(L)'
;MRNPLISKPASVAVLSFLLFAPWSVMAESEGNTASESSESNTGETNSSGGCIDVITYGQNPETGEWQTFPTPCEVPVGWVTSTTQPPPQCPKEIIYGQNPETKNWYTFSTPCDVPKGWLSSSTQPVSNCIEVITYAQNPDTTHWYAFSNFCDIPTGWVSSPTPFAPEFSEVVCPDSSATYSSDGKLYIPSVIYKTPEGTTLSYEGVELKRLPEIIDPFVFVLTHVPVPK
;
A
#
# COMPACT_ATOMS: atom_id res chain seq x y z
N MET A 1 19.45 -42.39 -38.68
CA MET A 1 18.21 -41.60 -38.52
C MET A 1 18.30 -40.85 -37.20
N ARG A 2 18.54 -39.53 -37.23
CA ARG A 2 18.57 -38.66 -36.05
C ARG A 2 17.47 -37.61 -36.23
N ASN A 3 16.47 -37.62 -35.36
CA ASN A 3 15.51 -36.53 -35.24
C ASN A 3 16.08 -35.43 -34.33
N PRO A 4 15.92 -34.14 -34.66
CA PRO A 4 16.12 -33.06 -33.71
C PRO A 4 14.81 -32.79 -32.94
N LEU A 5 14.89 -32.72 -31.62
CA LEU A 5 13.79 -32.28 -30.75
C LEU A 5 13.70 -30.75 -30.80
N ILE A 6 12.50 -30.28 -31.14
CA ILE A 6 12.09 -28.88 -31.16
C ILE A 6 11.94 -28.39 -29.72
N SER A 7 12.73 -27.38 -29.36
CA SER A 7 12.62 -26.62 -28.11
C SER A 7 11.39 -25.71 -28.16
N LYS A 8 10.48 -25.83 -27.18
CA LYS A 8 9.37 -24.89 -26.97
C LYS A 8 9.83 -23.71 -26.09
N PRO A 9 9.35 -22.48 -26.33
CA PRO A 9 9.74 -21.32 -25.55
C PRO A 9 9.17 -21.38 -24.12
N ALA A 10 10.03 -21.07 -23.14
CA ALA A 10 9.66 -20.94 -21.74
C ALA A 10 8.69 -19.77 -21.55
N SER A 11 7.58 -20.02 -20.84
CA SER A 11 6.64 -18.99 -20.42
C SER A 11 7.27 -18.17 -19.29
N VAL A 12 7.36 -16.85 -19.49
CA VAL A 12 7.85 -15.89 -18.50
C VAL A 12 6.74 -15.67 -17.47
N ALA A 13 6.91 -16.20 -16.27
CA ALA A 13 6.06 -15.88 -15.13
C ALA A 13 6.69 -14.71 -14.36
N VAL A 14 6.05 -13.55 -14.39
CA VAL A 14 6.44 -12.38 -13.59
C VAL A 14 5.86 -12.57 -12.19
N LEU A 15 6.69 -12.98 -11.24
CA LEU A 15 6.35 -13.02 -9.82
C LEU A 15 6.54 -11.61 -9.23
N SER A 16 5.47 -10.82 -9.22
CA SER A 16 5.41 -9.60 -8.41
C SER A 16 5.17 -9.98 -6.95
N PHE A 17 6.21 -9.88 -6.12
CA PHE A 17 6.07 -9.94 -4.67
C PHE A 17 5.49 -8.62 -4.18
N LEU A 18 4.17 -8.56 -4.08
CA LEU A 18 3.47 -7.53 -3.31
C LEU A 18 3.06 -8.16 -1.98
N LEU A 19 3.77 -7.81 -0.91
CA LEU A 19 3.35 -8.11 0.46
C LEU A 19 2.19 -7.17 0.81
N PHE A 20 0.96 -7.57 0.49
CA PHE A 20 -0.25 -6.96 1.03
C PHE A 20 -0.97 -7.96 1.95
N ALA A 21 -1.18 -7.54 3.20
CA ALA A 21 -2.09 -8.20 4.13
C ALA A 21 -3.54 -8.06 3.63
N PRO A 22 -4.41 -9.08 3.76
CA PRO A 22 -5.77 -9.00 3.27
C PRO A 22 -6.70 -8.42 4.35
N TRP A 23 -7.43 -7.36 4.00
CA TRP A 23 -8.70 -7.07 4.65
C TRP A 23 -9.80 -7.14 3.60
N SER A 24 -10.65 -8.16 3.71
CA SER A 24 -11.88 -8.32 2.93
C SER A 24 -12.94 -7.32 3.37
N VAL A 25 -13.60 -6.64 2.43
CA VAL A 25 -15.05 -6.36 2.50
C VAL A 25 -15.63 -6.47 1.08
N MET A 26 -16.70 -7.25 0.98
CA MET A 26 -17.54 -7.49 -0.19
C MET A 26 -18.44 -6.28 -0.50
N ALA A 27 -18.73 -6.04 -1.78
CA ALA A 27 -20.08 -5.68 -2.23
C ALA A 27 -20.19 -5.87 -3.76
N GLU A 28 -21.10 -6.75 -4.16
CA GLU A 28 -21.70 -6.80 -5.50
C GLU A 28 -22.47 -5.51 -5.80
N SER A 29 -22.46 -5.06 -7.05
CA SER A 29 -23.66 -4.54 -7.70
C SER A 29 -23.46 -4.49 -9.21
N GLU A 30 -24.46 -5.03 -9.90
CA GLU A 30 -24.56 -5.25 -11.33
C GLU A 30 -24.61 -3.94 -12.13
N GLY A 31 -24.31 -4.06 -13.42
CA GLY A 31 -24.05 -2.94 -14.32
C GLY A 31 -25.28 -2.15 -14.78
N ASN A 32 -25.02 -1.06 -15.50
CA ASN A 32 -25.66 -0.85 -16.80
C ASN A 32 -24.96 0.22 -17.63
N THR A 33 -24.91 -0.04 -18.92
CA THR A 33 -24.45 0.82 -19.99
C THR A 33 -25.61 1.69 -20.45
N ALA A 34 -25.44 3.02 -20.55
CA ALA A 34 -26.20 3.84 -21.49
C ALA A 34 -25.55 5.22 -21.69
N SER A 35 -25.21 5.45 -22.95
CA SER A 35 -25.01 6.74 -23.61
C SER A 35 -26.27 7.61 -23.53
N GLU A 36 -26.14 8.93 -23.39
CA GLU A 36 -26.72 9.92 -24.33
C GLU A 36 -26.53 11.37 -23.88
N SER A 37 -26.29 12.19 -24.89
CA SER A 37 -26.28 13.66 -24.93
C SER A 37 -27.67 14.28 -24.76
N SER A 38 -27.77 15.45 -24.15
CA SER A 38 -28.65 16.58 -24.58
C SER A 38 -28.56 17.72 -23.54
N GLU A 39 -28.07 18.89 -23.95
CA GLU A 39 -28.87 20.09 -24.31
C GLU A 39 -29.52 20.80 -23.11
N SER A 40 -28.90 21.91 -22.74
CA SER A 40 -29.50 22.96 -21.93
C SER A 40 -30.68 23.59 -22.69
N ASN A 41 -31.86 23.62 -22.08
CA ASN A 41 -32.94 24.48 -22.55
C ASN A 41 -33.46 25.36 -21.41
N THR A 42 -33.24 26.65 -21.59
CA THR A 42 -33.85 27.75 -20.84
C THR A 42 -35.29 27.91 -21.35
N GLY A 43 -36.28 27.83 -20.47
CA GLY A 43 -37.67 28.09 -20.83
C GLY A 43 -38.60 28.02 -19.63
N GLU A 44 -39.03 29.19 -19.16
CA GLU A 44 -40.01 29.41 -18.08
C GLU A 44 -41.26 28.54 -18.21
N THR A 45 -41.71 27.96 -17.09
CA THR A 45 -43.13 27.64 -16.88
C THR A 45 -43.46 27.76 -15.40
N ASN A 46 -44.45 28.60 -15.08
CA ASN A 46 -45.13 28.59 -13.79
C ASN A 46 -45.82 27.24 -13.61
N SER A 47 -45.12 26.30 -12.99
CA SER A 47 -45.66 25.01 -12.59
C SER A 47 -45.72 24.99 -11.07
N SER A 48 -46.86 24.60 -10.53
CA SER A 48 -47.03 24.19 -9.13
C SER A 48 -46.13 22.98 -8.89
N GLY A 49 -44.83 23.23 -8.74
CA GLY A 49 -43.76 22.27 -8.89
C GLY A 49 -43.53 21.53 -7.58
N GLY A 50 -44.00 20.29 -7.52
CA GLY A 50 -43.50 19.35 -6.53
C GLY A 50 -42.00 19.22 -6.72
N CYS A 51 -41.24 19.44 -5.65
CA CYS A 51 -39.82 19.18 -5.63
C CYS A 51 -39.62 17.67 -5.84
N ILE A 52 -38.75 17.30 -6.78
CA ILE A 52 -38.39 15.89 -6.98
C ILE A 52 -37.54 15.43 -5.80
N ASP A 53 -37.79 14.21 -5.32
CA ASP A 53 -37.02 13.59 -4.23
C ASP A 53 -35.69 13.05 -4.78
N VAL A 54 -34.77 13.97 -5.07
CA VAL A 54 -33.42 13.65 -5.54
C VAL A 54 -32.40 14.36 -4.67
N ILE A 55 -31.51 13.57 -4.08
CA ILE A 55 -30.38 14.09 -3.29
C ILE A 55 -29.57 15.03 -4.18
N THR A 56 -29.44 16.28 -3.75
CA THR A 56 -28.73 17.33 -4.49
C THR A 56 -27.57 17.82 -3.65
N TYR A 57 -26.40 17.96 -4.27
CA TYR A 57 -25.23 18.54 -3.63
C TYR A 57 -25.18 20.03 -3.99
N GLY A 58 -25.07 20.90 -2.99
CA GLY A 58 -24.94 22.34 -3.17
C GLY A 58 -23.58 22.84 -2.68
N GLN A 59 -22.89 23.66 -3.48
CA GLN A 59 -21.66 24.34 -3.09
C GLN A 59 -21.96 25.76 -2.61
N ASN A 60 -21.53 26.08 -1.40
CA ASN A 60 -21.62 27.43 -0.87
C ASN A 60 -20.69 28.37 -1.67
N PRO A 61 -21.20 29.45 -2.29
CA PRO A 61 -20.37 30.36 -3.07
C PRO A 61 -19.39 31.18 -2.22
N GLU A 62 -19.63 31.32 -0.91
CA GLU A 62 -18.76 32.06 0.01
C GLU A 62 -17.61 31.20 0.54
N THR A 63 -17.85 29.92 0.83
CA THR A 63 -16.84 29.03 1.45
C THR A 63 -16.25 27.99 0.49
N GLY A 64 -16.92 27.71 -0.63
CA GLY A 64 -16.57 26.63 -1.54
C GLY A 64 -16.89 25.23 -1.02
N GLU A 65 -17.51 25.10 0.16
CA GLU A 65 -17.87 23.81 0.76
C GLU A 65 -19.12 23.21 0.13
N TRP A 66 -19.12 21.89 -0.04
CA TRP A 66 -20.27 21.14 -0.55
C TRP A 66 -21.11 20.58 0.60
N GLN A 67 -22.43 20.74 0.51
CA GLN A 67 -23.41 20.16 1.43
C GLN A 67 -24.44 19.33 0.67
N THR A 68 -25.05 18.38 1.37
CA THR A 68 -26.06 17.48 0.80
C THR A 68 -27.45 17.93 1.23
N PHE A 69 -28.34 18.07 0.25
CA PHE A 69 -29.73 18.47 0.42
C PHE A 69 -30.65 17.33 -0.03
N PRO A 70 -31.68 16.98 0.76
CA PRO A 70 -32.66 15.95 0.40
C PRO A 70 -33.37 16.24 -0.94
N THR A 71 -33.63 17.51 -1.24
CA THR A 71 -34.31 17.94 -2.47
C THR A 71 -33.59 19.14 -3.10
N PRO A 72 -33.71 19.35 -4.43
CA PRO A 72 -33.13 20.52 -5.10
C PRO A 72 -33.68 21.86 -4.59
N CYS A 73 -34.89 21.86 -4.04
CA CYS A 73 -35.56 23.06 -3.53
C CYS A 73 -35.02 23.55 -2.19
N GLU A 74 -34.35 22.68 -1.44
CA GLU A 74 -33.73 23.03 -0.17
C GLU A 74 -32.35 23.68 -0.34
N VAL A 75 -31.80 23.63 -1.56
CA VAL A 75 -30.52 24.28 -1.86
C VAL A 75 -30.73 25.81 -1.87
N PRO A 76 -29.97 26.58 -1.07
CA PRO A 76 -30.11 28.03 -1.04
C PRO A 76 -29.86 28.67 -2.42
N VAL A 77 -30.63 29.72 -2.71
CA VAL A 77 -30.50 30.47 -3.96
C VAL A 77 -29.07 31.00 -4.10
N GLY A 78 -28.45 30.76 -5.26
CA GLY A 78 -27.09 31.21 -5.58
C GLY A 78 -26.00 30.18 -5.31
N TRP A 79 -26.32 29.00 -4.77
CA TRP A 79 -25.37 27.90 -4.63
C TRP A 79 -25.22 27.13 -5.95
N VAL A 80 -24.04 26.57 -6.21
CA VAL A 80 -23.80 25.71 -7.37
C VAL A 80 -24.34 24.32 -7.06
N THR A 81 -25.25 23.80 -7.87
CA THR A 81 -25.86 22.47 -7.66
C THR A 81 -25.21 21.39 -8.51
N SER A 82 -25.11 20.17 -7.96
CA SER A 82 -24.73 18.96 -8.68
C SER A 82 -25.61 17.79 -8.23
N THR A 83 -26.02 16.94 -9.16
CA THR A 83 -26.73 15.68 -8.87
C THR A 83 -25.78 14.55 -8.48
N THR A 84 -24.49 14.70 -8.79
CA THR A 84 -23.42 13.76 -8.42
C THR A 84 -22.56 14.40 -7.35
N GLN A 85 -22.21 13.63 -6.30
CA GLN A 85 -21.27 14.09 -5.28
C GLN A 85 -19.94 14.45 -5.96
N PRO A 86 -19.48 15.71 -5.89
CA PRO A 86 -18.16 16.03 -6.38
C PRO A 86 -17.12 15.25 -5.59
N PRO A 87 -16.07 14.72 -6.24
CA PRO A 87 -15.04 13.98 -5.54
C PRO A 87 -14.51 14.85 -4.40
N PRO A 88 -14.35 14.29 -3.18
CA PRO A 88 -13.86 15.06 -2.05
C PRO A 88 -12.57 15.74 -2.46
N GLN A 89 -12.47 17.04 -2.17
CA GLN A 89 -11.31 17.89 -2.48
C GLN A 89 -10.15 17.55 -1.53
N CYS A 90 -9.79 16.27 -1.46
CA CYS A 90 -8.65 15.76 -0.74
C CYS A 90 -7.51 15.73 -1.75
N PRO A 91 -6.59 16.71 -1.74
CA PRO A 91 -5.46 16.67 -2.64
C PRO A 91 -4.67 15.39 -2.36
N LYS A 92 -4.18 14.75 -3.43
CA LYS A 92 -3.24 13.63 -3.34
C LYS A 92 -1.88 14.18 -2.96
N GLU A 93 -1.73 14.49 -1.69
CA GLU A 93 -0.50 15.00 -1.10
C GLU A 93 -0.15 14.13 0.10
N ILE A 94 1.11 13.67 0.15
CA ILE A 94 1.60 12.91 1.30
C ILE A 94 1.61 13.85 2.51
N ILE A 95 0.90 13.46 3.55
CA ILE A 95 0.84 14.19 4.82
C ILE A 95 1.37 13.27 5.91
N TYR A 96 2.05 13.86 6.90
CA TYR A 96 2.53 13.15 8.07
C TYR A 96 1.60 13.43 9.24
N GLY A 97 1.10 12.39 9.89
CA GLY A 97 0.23 12.49 11.06
C GLY A 97 0.90 11.92 12.31
N GLN A 98 0.94 12.67 13.41
CA GLN A 98 1.42 12.19 14.71
C GLN A 98 0.26 11.67 15.55
N ASN A 99 0.35 10.41 15.96
CA ASN A 99 -0.57 9.83 16.92
C ASN A 99 -0.42 10.53 18.29
N PRO A 100 -1.49 11.10 18.86
CA PRO A 100 -1.43 11.84 20.11
C PRO A 100 -1.07 10.96 21.32
N GLU A 101 -1.35 9.66 21.27
CA GLU A 101 -1.08 8.69 22.34
C GLU A 101 0.36 8.17 22.27
N THR A 102 0.77 7.65 21.12
CA THR A 102 2.09 7.01 20.97
C THR A 102 3.20 8.00 20.66
N LYS A 103 2.86 9.22 20.24
CA LYS A 103 3.80 10.24 19.70
C LYS A 103 4.54 9.80 18.43
N ASN A 104 4.14 8.68 17.82
CA ASN A 104 4.72 8.19 16.57
C ASN A 104 4.11 8.91 15.37
N TRP A 105 4.92 9.08 14.33
CA TRP A 105 4.50 9.68 13.06
C TRP A 105 4.19 8.60 12.03
N TYR A 106 3.14 8.82 11.24
CA TYR A 106 2.68 7.94 10.17
C TYR A 106 2.48 8.74 8.90
N THR A 107 2.57 8.07 7.75
CA THR A 107 2.34 8.67 6.43
C THR A 107 0.94 8.36 5.93
N PHE A 108 0.32 9.34 5.29
CA PHE A 108 -1.01 9.23 4.70
C PHE A 108 -0.97 9.78 3.28
N SER A 109 -1.72 9.16 2.37
CA SER A 109 -1.73 9.54 0.95
C SER A 109 -2.52 10.82 0.67
N THR A 110 -3.41 11.19 1.59
CA THR A 110 -4.15 12.45 1.54
C THR A 110 -4.31 13.06 2.94
N PRO A 111 -4.51 14.39 3.03
CA PRO A 111 -4.87 15.07 4.29
C PRO A 111 -6.11 14.52 4.97
N CYS A 112 -7.02 13.93 4.20
CA CYS A 112 -8.31 13.43 4.69
C CYS A 112 -8.20 12.07 5.38
N ASP A 113 -7.12 11.33 5.13
CA ASP A 113 -6.90 10.02 5.75
C ASP A 113 -6.32 10.15 7.17
N VAL A 114 -5.89 11.35 7.58
CA VAL A 114 -5.34 11.60 8.91
C VAL A 114 -6.46 11.53 9.95
N PRO A 115 -6.37 10.65 10.97
CA PRO A 115 -7.41 10.54 11.98
C PRO A 115 -7.63 11.86 12.74
N LYS A 116 -8.89 12.13 13.06
CA LYS A 116 -9.27 13.35 13.78
C LYS A 116 -8.53 13.46 15.12
N GLY A 117 -7.93 14.61 15.38
CA GLY A 117 -7.18 14.89 16.61
C GLY A 117 -5.69 14.55 16.57
N TRP A 118 -5.19 14.01 15.45
CA TRP A 118 -3.76 13.86 15.22
C TRP A 118 -3.14 15.20 14.81
N LEU A 119 -1.87 15.42 15.16
CA LEU A 119 -1.11 16.55 14.61
C LEU A 119 -0.73 16.23 13.17
N SER A 120 -0.87 17.19 12.26
CA SER A 120 -0.52 17.01 10.85
C SER A 120 0.61 17.96 10.41
N SER A 121 1.45 17.50 9.49
CA SER A 121 2.52 18.26 8.86
C SER A 121 2.64 17.88 7.38
N SER A 122 2.84 18.86 6.50
CA SER A 122 3.16 18.65 5.07
C SER A 122 4.64 18.34 4.83
N THR A 123 5.48 18.55 5.84
CA THR A 123 6.90 18.20 5.79
C THR A 123 7.16 17.03 6.71
N GLN A 124 8.03 16.11 6.26
CA GLN A 124 8.48 15.01 7.11
C GLN A 124 9.08 15.63 8.38
N PRO A 125 8.54 15.29 9.57
CA PRO A 125 9.13 15.74 10.80
C PRO A 125 10.57 15.25 10.81
N VAL A 126 11.49 16.14 11.18
CA VAL A 126 12.90 15.78 11.33
C VAL A 126 12.95 14.76 12.46
N SER A 127 12.90 13.49 12.07
CA SER A 127 12.97 12.39 12.99
C SER A 127 14.37 12.46 13.57
N ASN A 128 14.46 12.74 14.87
CA ASN A 128 15.68 12.60 15.64
C ASN A 128 16.08 11.13 15.80
N CYS A 129 15.37 10.20 15.14
CA CYS A 129 15.78 8.83 14.95
C CYS A 129 16.97 8.83 14.01
N ILE A 130 18.15 8.77 14.61
CA ILE A 130 19.40 8.62 13.89
C ILE A 130 19.33 7.28 13.15
N GLU A 131 19.57 7.29 11.84
CA GLU A 131 19.74 6.09 11.01
C GLU A 131 21.06 5.40 11.38
N VAL A 132 21.08 4.75 12.53
CA VAL A 132 22.15 3.89 12.99
C VAL A 132 21.52 2.55 13.28
N ILE A 133 22.09 1.51 12.69
CA ILE A 133 21.72 0.13 12.99
C ILE A 133 21.82 -0.05 14.50
N THR A 134 20.67 -0.25 15.13
CA THR A 134 20.58 -0.45 16.57
C THR A 134 20.13 -1.87 16.83
N TYR A 135 20.83 -2.54 17.72
CA TYR A 135 20.47 -3.90 18.12
C TYR A 135 19.56 -3.81 19.33
N ALA A 136 18.49 -4.59 19.38
CA ALA A 136 17.64 -4.67 20.56
C ALA A 136 17.27 -6.11 20.89
N GLN A 137 17.23 -6.39 22.19
CA GLN A 137 16.91 -7.69 22.74
C GLN A 137 15.42 -7.77 23.11
N ASN A 138 14.76 -8.80 22.60
CA ASN A 138 13.40 -9.13 22.99
C ASN A 138 13.41 -9.58 24.47
N PRO A 139 12.60 -8.97 25.36
CA PRO A 139 12.60 -9.29 26.78
C PRO A 139 12.06 -10.69 27.09
N ASP A 140 11.21 -11.26 26.21
CA ASP A 140 10.59 -12.56 26.41
C ASP A 140 11.47 -13.71 25.89
N THR A 141 12.10 -13.52 24.72
CA THR A 141 12.87 -14.57 24.05
C THR A 141 14.38 -14.46 24.26
N THR A 142 14.86 -13.33 24.79
CA THR A 142 16.29 -12.99 24.92
C THR A 142 17.06 -12.94 23.58
N HIS A 143 16.36 -13.01 22.45
CA HIS A 143 16.97 -12.91 21.13
C HIS A 143 17.22 -11.45 20.74
N TRP A 144 18.32 -11.22 20.01
CA TRP A 144 18.70 -9.91 19.49
C TRP A 144 18.25 -9.74 18.04
N TYR A 145 17.77 -8.54 17.72
CA TYR A 145 17.33 -8.16 16.38
C TYR A 145 17.98 -6.84 15.99
N ALA A 146 18.22 -6.64 14.69
CA ALA A 146 18.75 -5.40 14.15
C ALA A 146 17.62 -4.53 13.60
N PHE A 147 17.63 -3.25 13.95
CA PHE A 147 16.68 -2.23 13.51
C PHE A 147 17.43 -1.14 12.75
N SER A 148 16.83 -0.59 11.70
CA SER A 148 17.44 0.45 10.86
C SER A 148 17.66 1.77 11.60
N ASN A 149 16.87 2.02 12.65
CA ASN A 149 17.01 3.16 13.53
C ASN A 149 16.49 2.80 14.94
N PHE A 150 16.76 3.67 15.92
CA PHE A 150 16.35 3.45 17.32
C PHE A 150 14.82 3.50 17.53
N CYS A 151 14.09 4.21 16.69
CA CYS A 151 12.64 4.42 16.86
C CYS A 151 11.80 3.21 16.44
N ASP A 152 12.36 2.30 15.66
CA ASP A 152 11.70 1.04 15.28
C ASP A 152 11.77 -0.02 16.40
N ILE A 153 12.50 0.24 17.49
CA ILE A 153 12.66 -0.69 18.61
C ILE A 153 11.36 -0.72 19.44
N PRO A 154 10.73 -1.89 19.61
CA PRO A 154 9.52 -2.00 20.42
C PRO A 154 9.76 -1.55 21.87
N THR A 155 8.75 -0.93 22.47
CA THR A 155 8.82 -0.46 23.85
C THR A 155 9.15 -1.61 24.80
N GLY A 156 10.11 -1.38 25.71
CA GLY A 156 10.53 -2.36 26.71
C GLY A 156 11.68 -3.28 26.28
N TRP A 157 12.15 -3.20 25.04
CA TRP A 157 13.33 -3.93 24.58
C TRP A 157 14.61 -3.24 25.03
N VAL A 158 15.64 -4.02 25.36
CA VAL A 158 16.96 -3.49 25.74
C VAL A 158 17.77 -3.25 24.48
N SER A 159 18.15 -1.99 24.23
CA SER A 159 18.88 -1.58 23.01
C SER A 159 20.38 -1.37 23.24
N SER A 160 21.19 -1.67 22.23
CA SER A 160 22.63 -1.41 22.19
C SER A 160 23.06 -0.91 20.80
N PRO A 161 23.91 0.13 20.72
CA PRO A 161 24.48 0.60 19.45
C PRO A 161 25.56 -0.35 18.90
N THR A 162 26.09 -1.23 19.74
CA THR A 162 27.07 -2.25 19.33
C THR A 162 26.47 -3.65 19.47
N PRO A 163 26.71 -4.56 18.51
CA PRO A 163 26.30 -5.95 18.64
C PRO A 163 26.97 -6.55 19.89
N PHE A 164 26.17 -7.15 20.79
CA PHE A 164 26.72 -7.87 21.93
C PHE A 164 27.25 -9.22 21.45
N ALA A 165 28.55 -9.46 21.58
CA ALA A 165 29.15 -10.79 21.53
C ALA A 165 29.38 -11.24 22.99
N PRO A 166 28.95 -12.45 23.39
CA PRO A 166 29.34 -13.68 22.73
C PRO A 166 28.14 -14.49 22.26
N GLU A 167 28.30 -15.18 21.14
CA GLU A 167 27.23 -15.94 20.50
C GLU A 167 26.05 -15.03 20.06
N PHE A 168 26.33 -14.19 19.06
CA PHE A 168 25.61 -14.52 17.83
C PHE A 168 25.99 -15.99 17.59
N SER A 169 25.17 -16.91 18.09
CA SER A 169 24.81 -17.96 17.18
C SER A 169 24.32 -17.13 15.99
N GLU A 170 25.18 -17.03 14.98
CA GLU A 170 24.73 -17.68 13.76
C GLU A 170 24.03 -18.93 14.27
N VAL A 171 22.72 -18.82 14.53
CA VAL A 171 21.82 -19.83 14.05
C VAL A 171 22.33 -19.95 12.64
N VAL A 172 23.25 -20.91 12.45
CA VAL A 172 23.68 -21.40 11.17
C VAL A 172 22.33 -21.70 10.58
N CYS A 173 21.80 -20.74 9.80
CA CYS A 173 20.53 -20.90 9.15
C CYS A 173 20.74 -22.18 8.38
N PRO A 174 20.16 -23.31 8.82
CA PRO A 174 20.74 -24.64 8.59
C PRO A 174 21.06 -24.79 7.11
N ASP A 175 22.35 -24.66 6.77
CA ASP A 175 22.98 -24.66 5.44
C ASP A 175 22.19 -24.03 4.27
N SER A 176 21.27 -23.10 4.55
CA SER A 176 20.28 -22.59 3.60
C SER A 176 20.15 -21.07 3.62
N SER A 177 21.19 -20.36 4.05
CA SER A 177 21.23 -18.90 3.96
C SER A 177 21.24 -18.45 2.50
N ALA A 178 20.47 -17.40 2.21
CA ALA A 178 20.54 -16.74 0.91
C ALA A 178 21.93 -16.11 0.70
N THR A 179 22.52 -16.28 -0.47
CA THR A 179 23.86 -15.77 -0.79
C THR A 179 23.83 -14.89 -2.03
N TYR A 180 24.67 -13.85 -2.06
CA TYR A 180 24.88 -13.07 -3.28
C TYR A 180 26.09 -13.61 -4.04
N SER A 181 25.89 -13.84 -5.34
CA SER A 181 26.94 -14.14 -6.29
C SER A 181 27.73 -12.88 -6.67
N SER A 182 28.95 -13.07 -7.19
CA SER A 182 29.80 -11.96 -7.64
C SER A 182 29.20 -11.15 -8.80
N ASP A 183 28.25 -11.72 -9.55
CA ASP A 183 27.49 -11.04 -10.60
C ASP A 183 26.18 -10.41 -10.10
N GLY A 184 25.99 -10.31 -8.78
CA GLY A 184 24.88 -9.57 -8.16
C GLY A 184 23.55 -10.32 -8.12
N LYS A 185 23.55 -11.63 -8.37
CA LYS A 185 22.34 -12.46 -8.22
C LYS A 185 22.21 -12.99 -6.82
N LEU A 186 20.98 -13.03 -6.32
CA LEU A 186 20.64 -13.60 -5.02
C LEU A 186 20.24 -15.07 -5.21
N TYR A 187 20.97 -15.97 -4.56
CA TYR A 187 20.66 -17.38 -4.49
C TYR A 187 19.92 -17.67 -3.19
N ILE A 188 18.73 -18.28 -3.27
CA ILE A 188 17.93 -18.68 -2.12
C ILE A 188 17.77 -20.20 -2.15
N PRO A 189 18.32 -20.93 -1.16
CA PRO A 189 18.32 -22.39 -1.17
C PRO A 189 16.94 -23.03 -1.14
N SER A 190 15.94 -22.41 -0.50
CA SER A 190 14.55 -22.85 -0.55
C SER A 190 13.56 -21.70 -0.44
N VAL A 191 12.51 -21.72 -1.27
CA VAL A 191 11.38 -20.78 -1.21
C VAL A 191 10.09 -21.56 -1.12
N ILE A 192 9.29 -21.28 -0.10
CA ILE A 192 7.94 -21.82 0.07
C ILE A 192 6.95 -20.70 -0.25
N TYR A 193 6.11 -20.91 -1.25
CA TYR A 193 5.09 -19.97 -1.68
C TYR A 193 3.70 -20.59 -1.50
N LYS A 194 2.79 -19.86 -0.84
CA LYS A 194 1.37 -20.27 -0.72
C LYS A 194 0.55 -19.51 -1.75
N THR A 195 -0.10 -20.23 -2.66
CA THR A 195 -1.00 -19.64 -3.65
C THR A 195 -2.28 -19.13 -2.98
N PRO A 196 -3.01 -18.20 -3.62
CA PRO A 196 -4.32 -17.76 -3.15
C PRO A 196 -5.33 -18.92 -3.00
N GLU A 197 -5.19 -20.00 -3.79
CA GLU A 197 -6.03 -21.20 -3.63
C GLU A 197 -5.61 -22.09 -2.44
N GLY A 198 -4.61 -21.67 -1.65
CA GLY A 198 -4.10 -22.39 -0.49
C GLY A 198 -3.09 -23.50 -0.82
N THR A 199 -2.69 -23.63 -2.09
CA THR A 199 -1.68 -24.62 -2.48
C THR A 199 -0.30 -24.16 -2.05
N THR A 200 0.50 -25.03 -1.43
CA THR A 200 1.88 -24.71 -1.06
C THR A 200 2.83 -25.23 -2.15
N LEU A 201 3.57 -24.33 -2.78
CA LEU A 201 4.62 -24.63 -3.75
C LEU A 201 5.99 -24.49 -3.07
N SER A 202 6.86 -25.48 -3.24
CA SER A 202 8.22 -25.48 -2.71
C SER A 202 9.22 -25.49 -3.85
N TYR A 203 10.14 -24.54 -3.85
CA TYR A 203 11.22 -24.39 -4.82
C TYR A 203 12.57 -24.56 -4.12
N GLU A 204 13.50 -25.31 -4.70
CA GLU A 204 14.86 -25.53 -4.16
C GLU A 204 15.93 -24.89 -5.05
N GLY A 205 16.77 -24.00 -4.55
CA GLY A 205 17.85 -23.39 -5.33
C GLY A 205 17.37 -22.30 -6.30
N VAL A 206 16.60 -21.35 -5.76
CA VAL A 206 16.02 -20.22 -6.49
C VAL A 206 17.10 -19.19 -6.77
N GLU A 207 17.24 -18.78 -8.04
CA GLU A 207 18.13 -17.68 -8.44
C GLU A 207 17.29 -16.46 -8.80
N LEU A 208 17.57 -15.34 -8.14
CA LEU A 208 16.90 -14.07 -8.34
C LEU A 208 17.90 -13.05 -8.88
N LYS A 209 17.54 -12.39 -9.98
CA LYS A 209 18.29 -11.26 -10.52
C LYS A 209 17.56 -9.97 -10.22
N ARG A 210 18.25 -9.03 -9.58
CA ARG A 210 17.73 -7.67 -9.38
C ARG A 210 17.62 -6.97 -10.73
N LEU A 211 16.48 -6.33 -11.00
CA LEU A 211 16.34 -5.49 -12.18
C LEU A 211 17.20 -4.21 -12.02
N PRO A 212 17.93 -3.80 -13.06
CA PRO A 212 18.87 -2.68 -12.98
C PRO A 212 18.22 -1.30 -12.87
N GLU A 213 16.88 -1.20 -12.94
CA GLU A 213 16.18 0.07 -12.85
C GLU A 213 15.82 0.43 -11.40
N ILE A 214 15.89 1.73 -11.11
CA ILE A 214 15.66 2.36 -9.80
C ILE A 214 14.17 2.32 -9.50
N ILE A 215 13.64 1.12 -9.25
CA ILE A 215 12.28 0.92 -8.77
C ILE A 215 12.41 0.56 -7.30
N ASP A 216 11.87 1.43 -6.44
CA ASP A 216 11.55 1.14 -5.05
C ASP A 216 10.06 0.78 -5.01
N PRO A 217 9.67 -0.44 -4.58
CA PRO A 217 10.49 -1.51 -3.99
C PRO A 217 11.38 -2.25 -4.99
N PHE A 218 12.49 -2.80 -4.50
CA PHE A 218 13.39 -3.63 -5.30
C PHE A 218 12.64 -4.79 -5.97
N VAL A 219 12.65 -4.81 -7.30
CA VAL A 219 12.05 -5.90 -8.08
C VAL A 219 13.11 -6.93 -8.42
N PHE A 220 12.84 -8.18 -8.04
CA PHE A 220 13.63 -9.33 -8.41
C PHE A 220 12.90 -10.16 -9.45
N VAL A 221 13.61 -10.60 -10.47
CA VAL A 221 13.08 -11.55 -11.45
C VAL A 221 13.70 -12.91 -11.18
N LEU A 222 12.83 -13.92 -11.15
CA LEU A 222 13.20 -15.31 -11.04
C LEU A 222 13.87 -15.76 -12.34
N THR A 223 15.19 -16.01 -12.30
CA THR A 223 15.96 -16.40 -13.49
C THR A 223 16.04 -17.91 -13.68
N HIS A 224 15.85 -18.67 -12.60
CA HIS A 224 15.83 -20.12 -12.64
C HIS A 224 14.74 -20.66 -11.72
N VAL A 225 13.76 -21.36 -12.30
CA VAL A 225 12.73 -22.11 -11.56
C VAL A 225 13.08 -23.59 -11.67
N PRO A 226 13.57 -24.23 -10.60
CA PRO A 226 13.69 -25.67 -10.55
C PRO A 226 12.29 -26.29 -10.58
N VAL A 227 12.18 -27.48 -11.19
CA VAL A 227 10.91 -28.21 -11.29
C VAL A 227 10.41 -28.51 -9.86
N PRO A 228 9.15 -28.17 -9.52
CA PRO A 228 8.60 -28.51 -8.21
C PRO A 228 8.61 -30.03 -8.01
N LYS A 229 9.00 -30.48 -6.82
CA LYS A 229 8.87 -31.90 -6.41
C LYS A 229 7.42 -32.22 -6.06
#